data_AF-A0A2V6G9L4-F1
#
_entry.id   AF-A0A2V6G9L4-F1
#
_cell.length_a   1.000
_cell.length_b   1.000
_cell.length_c   1.000
_cell.angle_alpha   90.00
_cell.angle_beta   90.00
_cell.angle_gamma   90.00
#
_symmetry.space_group_name_H-M   'P 1'
#
loop_
_entity.id
_entity.type
_entity.pdbx_description
1 polymer ?
#
loop_
_entity_poly.entity_id
_entity_poly.type
_entity_poly.pdbx_seq_one_letter_code
_entity_poly.pdbx_strand_id
1 'polypeptide(L)'
;MERKENGGLRFKRVFSDAAVAPFDQIKWARRTAEITDDGGKIIFKQEDIEVPKNWSPLATKIAVSKYFYGDIANGTDPYKGGRETSVRQLINRVTRT
;
A
#
# COMPACT_ATOMS: atom_id res chain seq x y z
N MET A 1 42.25 7.11 27.37
CA MET A 1 41.21 8.05 26.86
C MET A 1 39.94 7.25 26.64
N GLU A 2 38.96 7.42 27.51
CA GLU A 2 37.64 6.78 27.38
C GLU A 2 36.84 7.51 26.30
N ARG A 3 36.40 6.80 25.26
CA ARG A 3 35.46 7.37 24.28
C ARG A 3 34.10 7.49 24.96
N LYS A 4 33.63 8.73 25.16
CA LYS A 4 32.20 8.96 25.42
C LYS A 4 31.41 8.45 24.22
N GLU A 5 30.59 7.42 24.43
CA GLU A 5 29.54 7.08 23.47
C GLU A 5 28.56 8.25 23.41
N ASN A 6 28.60 9.01 22.31
CA ASN A 6 27.57 9.98 22.01
C ASN A 6 26.29 9.20 21.72
N GLY A 7 25.41 9.09 22.71
CA GLY A 7 24.12 8.44 22.56
C GLY A 7 23.35 9.07 21.39
N GLY A 8 23.02 8.26 20.38
CA GLY A 8 22.26 8.71 19.22
C GLY A 8 20.86 9.23 19.58
N LEU A 9 20.18 9.83 18.60
CA LEU A 9 18.81 10.33 18.77
C LEU A 9 17.89 9.18 19.21
N ARG A 10 17.16 9.40 20.31
CA ARG A 10 16.16 8.46 20.83
C ARG A 10 14.77 8.97 20.51
N PHE A 11 13.97 8.13 19.86
CA PHE A 11 12.57 8.43 19.53
C PHE A 11 11.66 7.46 20.26
N LYS A 12 10.62 8.00 20.92
CA LYS A 12 9.56 7.17 21.48
C LYS A 12 8.69 6.66 20.33
N ARG A 13 8.48 5.34 20.27
CA ARG A 13 7.53 4.74 19.34
C ARG A 13 6.10 5.00 19.83
N VAL A 14 5.24 5.49 18.95
CA VAL A 14 3.83 5.78 19.26
C VAL A 14 2.90 4.86 18.47
N PHE A 15 3.19 4.65 17.18
CA PHE A 15 2.36 3.86 16.24
C PHE A 15 3.06 2.62 15.68
N SER A 16 4.17 2.19 16.30
CA SER A 16 4.91 1.01 15.86
C SER A 16 5.42 0.21 17.04
N ASP A 17 5.40 -1.11 16.89
CA ASP A 17 6.18 -2.03 17.69
C ASP A 17 7.52 -2.37 17.00
N ALA A 18 8.62 -2.43 17.74
CA ALA A 18 9.93 -2.86 17.23
C ALA A 18 10.01 -4.38 17.01
N ALA A 19 9.20 -5.16 17.73
CA ALA A 19 9.20 -6.62 17.69
C ALA A 19 8.34 -7.18 16.55
N VAL A 20 7.51 -6.35 15.90
CA VAL A 20 6.54 -6.80 14.89
C VAL A 20 6.76 -6.08 13.57
N ALA A 21 6.82 -6.84 12.48
CA ALA A 21 6.90 -6.26 11.14
C ALA A 21 5.69 -5.31 10.89
N PRO A 22 5.89 -4.12 10.32
CA PRO A 22 4.83 -3.10 10.23
C PRO A 22 3.54 -3.59 9.56
N PHE A 23 3.65 -4.39 8.51
CA PHE A 23 2.46 -4.86 7.79
C PHE A 23 1.67 -5.93 8.55
N ASP A 24 2.27 -6.62 9.51
CA ASP A 24 1.61 -7.66 10.32
C ASP A 24 0.79 -7.05 11.46
N GLN A 25 1.04 -5.78 11.79
CA GLN A 25 0.24 -5.00 12.74
C GLN A 25 -1.10 -4.52 12.13
N ILE A 26 -1.28 -4.68 10.81
CA ILE A 26 -2.46 -4.23 10.07
C ILE A 26 -3.27 -5.43 9.59
N LYS A 27 -4.61 -5.33 9.67
CA LYS A 27 -5.52 -6.31 9.06
C LYS A 27 -5.78 -5.95 7.61
N TRP A 28 -5.72 -6.94 6.72
CA TRP A 28 -5.86 -6.76 5.28
C TRP A 28 -7.13 -7.44 4.76
N ALA A 29 -7.62 -6.99 3.61
CA ALA A 29 -8.78 -7.57 2.94
C ALA A 29 -8.57 -7.53 1.42
N ARG A 30 -9.07 -8.57 0.73
CA ARG A 30 -9.21 -8.56 -0.73
C ARG A 30 -10.53 -7.89 -1.12
N ARG A 31 -10.48 -6.98 -2.09
CA ARG A 31 -11.63 -6.19 -2.57
C ARG A 31 -11.59 -6.04 -4.08
N THR A 32 -12.68 -5.52 -4.63
CA THR A 32 -12.75 -5.00 -6.00
C THR A 32 -12.86 -3.49 -5.94
N ALA A 33 -12.00 -2.77 -6.66
CA ALA A 33 -12.14 -1.34 -6.87
C ALA A 33 -12.87 -1.10 -8.20
N GLU A 34 -14.04 -0.47 -8.13
CA GLU A 34 -14.84 -0.13 -9.29
C GLU A 34 -15.26 1.34 -9.23
N ILE A 35 -15.04 2.07 -10.32
CA ILE A 35 -15.44 3.46 -10.48
C ILE A 35 -16.37 3.52 -11.69
N THR A 36 -17.55 4.12 -11.47
CA THR A 36 -18.56 4.34 -12.50
C THR A 36 -18.71 5.83 -12.78
N ASP A 37 -19.21 6.18 -13.97
CA ASP A 37 -19.71 7.52 -14.25
C ASP A 37 -21.14 7.73 -13.71
N ASP A 38 -21.70 8.92 -13.95
CA ASP A 38 -23.06 9.29 -13.51
C ASP A 38 -24.16 8.45 -14.17
N GLY A 39 -23.86 7.81 -15.31
CA GLY A 39 -24.75 6.87 -16.00
C GLY A 39 -24.61 5.42 -15.53
N GLY A 40 -23.75 5.16 -14.54
CA GLY A 40 -23.47 3.81 -14.03
C GLY A 40 -22.52 2.98 -14.89
N LYS A 41 -21.94 3.55 -15.95
CA LYS A 41 -20.95 2.85 -16.79
C LYS A 41 -19.64 2.72 -16.03
N ILE A 42 -19.08 1.51 -16.00
CA ILE A 42 -17.77 1.25 -15.39
C ILE A 42 -16.68 1.92 -16.23
N ILE A 43 -15.94 2.85 -15.62
CA ILE A 43 -14.80 3.54 -16.23
C ILE A 43 -13.45 3.01 -15.72
N PHE A 44 -13.45 2.32 -14.58
CA PHE A 44 -12.29 1.64 -14.04
C PHE A 44 -12.73 0.46 -13.18
N LYS A 45 -12.08 -0.70 -13.36
CA LYS A 45 -12.29 -1.87 -12.51
C LYS A 45 -10.96 -2.59 -12.29
N GLN A 46 -10.68 -2.95 -11.04
CA GLN A 46 -9.59 -3.85 -10.70
C GLN A 46 -10.03 -4.77 -9.57
N GLU A 47 -9.94 -6.08 -9.83
CA GLU A 47 -10.36 -7.13 -8.91
C GLU A 47 -9.18 -7.66 -8.09
N ASP A 48 -9.50 -8.42 -7.05
CA ASP A 48 -8.55 -9.10 -6.16
C ASP A 48 -7.42 -8.20 -5.60
N ILE A 49 -7.74 -6.95 -5.28
CA ILE A 49 -6.76 -6.03 -4.70
C ILE A 49 -6.67 -6.18 -3.17
N GLU A 50 -5.46 -6.15 -2.63
CA GLU A 50 -5.22 -6.19 -1.20
C GLU A 50 -5.07 -4.79 -0.61
N VAL A 51 -5.95 -4.45 0.33
CA VAL A 51 -5.97 -3.14 1.00
C VAL A 51 -6.17 -3.30 2.52
N PRO A 52 -5.83 -2.27 3.32
CA PRO A 52 -6.17 -2.28 4.75
C PRO A 52 -7.66 -2.45 4.98
N LYS A 53 -8.04 -3.36 5.88
CA LYS A 53 -9.45 -3.69 6.16
C LYS A 53 -10.24 -2.48 6.69
N ASN A 54 -9.57 -1.55 7.35
CA ASN A 54 -10.17 -0.33 7.91
C ASN A 54 -10.35 0.81 6.89
N TRP A 55 -9.87 0.67 5.64
CA TRP A 55 -10.11 1.69 4.63
C TRP A 55 -11.57 1.73 4.19
N SER A 56 -12.06 2.95 3.96
CA SER A 56 -13.35 3.17 3.32
C SER A 56 -13.31 2.72 1.86
N PRO A 57 -14.48 2.42 1.24
CA PRO A 57 -14.54 2.13 -0.19
C PRO A 57 -13.94 3.25 -1.06
N LEU A 58 -14.13 4.51 -0.67
CA LEU A 58 -13.57 5.66 -1.38
C LEU A 58 -12.04 5.68 -1.35
N ALA A 59 -11.44 5.44 -0.18
CA ALA A 59 -9.98 5.37 -0.04
C ALA A 59 -9.39 4.25 -0.90
N THR A 60 -10.05 3.07 -0.92
CA THR A 60 -9.69 1.96 -1.81
C THR A 60 -9.73 2.39 -3.28
N LYS A 61 -10.82 3.00 -3.75
CA LYS A 61 -10.97 3.45 -5.16
C LYS A 61 -9.89 4.47 -5.55
N ILE A 62 -9.62 5.47 -4.71
CA ILE A 62 -8.62 6.51 -4.99
C ILE A 62 -7.22 5.91 -5.06
N ALA A 63 -6.81 5.14 -4.04
CA ALA A 63 -5.49 4.52 -3.98
C ALA A 63 -5.21 3.66 -5.22
N VAL A 64 -6.17 2.82 -5.58
CA VAL A 64 -6.01 1.84 -6.66
C VAL A 64 -6.09 2.48 -8.04
N SER A 65 -6.95 3.49 -8.25
CA SER A 65 -7.06 4.14 -9.56
C SER A 65 -5.94 5.14 -9.83
N LYS A 66 -5.37 5.77 -8.79
CA LYS A 66 -4.41 6.88 -8.96
C LYS A 66 -2.97 6.52 -8.58
N TYR A 67 -2.75 5.58 -7.67
CA TYR A 67 -1.42 5.36 -7.09
C TYR A 67 -0.85 3.95 -7.32
N PHE A 68 -1.69 2.97 -7.67
CA PHE A 68 -1.18 1.67 -8.13
C PHE A 68 -0.40 1.88 -9.45
N TYR A 69 0.87 1.48 -9.41
CA TYR A 69 1.78 1.58 -10.54
C TYR A 69 1.63 0.40 -11.49
N GLY A 70 2.10 0.58 -12.73
CA GLY A 70 2.09 -0.45 -13.77
C GLY A 70 0.81 -0.52 -14.60
N ASP A 71 0.91 -1.25 -15.70
CA ASP A 71 -0.17 -1.44 -16.66
C ASP A 71 -0.77 -2.84 -16.51
N ILE A 72 -2.10 -2.91 -16.39
CA ILE A 72 -2.79 -4.19 -16.24
C ILE A 72 -2.70 -5.04 -17.51
N ALA A 73 -2.47 -4.42 -18.68
CA ALA A 73 -2.22 -5.12 -19.93
C ALA A 73 -0.97 -6.01 -19.88
N ASN A 74 -0.02 -5.68 -19.00
CA ASN A 74 1.20 -6.46 -18.76
C ASN A 74 1.03 -7.49 -17.63
N GLY A 75 -0.20 -7.74 -17.16
CA GLY A 75 -0.51 -8.63 -16.05
C GLY A 75 -0.38 -7.95 -14.68
N THR A 76 -0.20 -8.74 -13.63
CA THR A 76 -0.22 -8.28 -12.22
C THR A 76 1.12 -8.46 -11.50
N ASP A 77 2.22 -8.56 -12.24
CA ASP A 77 3.58 -8.65 -11.70
C ASP A 77 4.31 -7.31 -11.83
N PRO A 78 4.42 -6.50 -10.75
CA PRO A 78 5.04 -5.18 -10.80
C PRO A 78 6.51 -5.19 -11.23
N TYR A 79 7.24 -6.29 -11.01
CA TYR A 79 8.64 -6.40 -11.41
C TYR A 79 8.82 -6.54 -12.92
N LYS A 80 7.75 -6.88 -13.64
CA LYS A 80 7.70 -7.00 -15.10
C LYS A 80 6.90 -5.88 -15.77
N GLY A 81 6.58 -4.81 -15.03
CA GLY A 81 5.75 -3.70 -15.51
C GLY A 81 4.25 -3.96 -15.47
N GLY A 82 3.82 -5.09 -14.89
CA GLY A 82 2.43 -5.37 -14.57
C GLY A 82 1.89 -4.45 -13.48
N ARG A 83 0.57 -4.39 -13.34
CA ARG A 83 -0.09 -3.52 -12.38
C ARG A 83 0.03 -4.06 -10.95
N GLU A 84 0.29 -3.16 -10.00
CA GLU A 84 0.21 -3.45 -8.57
C GLU A 84 -1.19 -3.97 -8.20
N THR A 85 -1.25 -4.92 -7.27
CA THR A 85 -2.48 -5.51 -6.73
C THR A 85 -2.56 -5.40 -5.22
N SER A 86 -1.54 -4.85 -4.54
CA SER A 86 -1.55 -4.65 -3.09
C SER A 86 -1.03 -3.28 -2.69
N VAL A 87 -1.66 -2.66 -1.70
CA VAL A 87 -1.14 -1.44 -1.07
C VAL A 87 0.21 -1.70 -0.39
N ARG A 88 0.53 -2.95 0.00
CA ARG A 88 1.88 -3.31 0.48
C ARG A 88 2.94 -3.08 -0.61
N GLN A 89 2.63 -3.41 -1.87
CA GLN A 89 3.54 -3.20 -3.00
C GLN A 89 3.77 -1.70 -3.22
N LEU A 90 2.69 -0.90 -3.22
CA LEU A 90 2.77 0.56 -3.30
C LEU A 90 3.66 1.14 -2.19
N ILE A 91 3.42 0.77 -0.92
CA ILE A 91 4.20 1.27 0.21
C ILE A 91 5.67 0.88 0.06
N ASN A 92 5.96 -0.40 -0.20
CA ASN A 92 7.33 -0.88 -0.39
C ASN A 92 8.06 -0.16 -1.51
N ARG A 93 7.37 0.17 -2.61
CA ARG A 93 7.95 0.94 -3.72
C ARG A 93 8.37 2.34 -3.27
N VAL A 94 7.58 3.00 -2.44
CA VAL A 94 7.87 4.37 -1.95
C VAL A 94 8.96 4.35 -0.88
N THR A 95 9.04 3.32 -0.05
CA THR A 95 9.96 3.26 1.10
C THR A 95 11.32 2.61 0.81
N ARG A 96 11.53 2.07 -0.39
CA ARG A 96 12.86 1.55 -0.81
C ARG A 96 13.80 2.72 -1.07
N THR A 97 14.52 3.14 -0.03
CA THR A 97 15.65 4.09 -0.06
C THR A 97 16.78 3.57 0.80
#